data_AF-A0A3P7F0T0-F1
#
_entry.id   AF-A0A3P7F0T0-F1
#
_cell.length_a   1.000
_cell.length_b   1.000
_cell.length_c   1.000
_cell.angle_alpha   90.00
_cell.angle_beta   90.00
_cell.angle_gamma   90.00
#
_symmetry.space_group_name_H-M   'P 1'
#
loop_
_entity.id
_entity.type
_entity.pdbx_description
1 polymer ?
#
loop_
_entity_poly.entity_id
_entity_poly.type
_entity_poly.pdbx_seq_one_letter_code
_entity_poly.pdbx_strand_id
1 'polypeptide(L)'
;MRQLYGIVLDNGIMAIKSVLVSVDHTFREINPWKLVIGTAVSVILLQRIRRIWRASEQPIHLRLLGKVFSIICSLPPIRKRLEKELGCTQKKIFREIHKCDNTGLFFFILPESGMDSVKIISIAGTFV
;
A
#
# COMPACT_ATOMS: atom_id res chain seq x y z
N MET A 1 12.81 -45.18 -24.74
CA MET A 1 12.57 -43.80 -24.26
C MET A 1 12.29 -42.78 -25.37
N ARG A 2 13.05 -42.74 -26.48
CA ARG A 2 12.89 -41.71 -27.53
C ARG A 2 11.49 -41.65 -28.18
N GLN A 3 10.86 -42.80 -28.44
CA GLN A 3 9.51 -42.88 -29.00
C GLN A 3 8.45 -42.29 -28.05
N LEU A 4 8.56 -42.55 -26.74
CA LEU A 4 7.62 -42.03 -25.74
C LEU A 4 7.64 -40.49 -25.69
N TYR A 5 8.83 -39.89 -25.79
CA TYR A 5 8.99 -38.43 -25.80
C TYR A 5 8.38 -37.79 -27.06
N GLY A 6 8.53 -38.43 -28.22
CA GLY A 6 7.90 -37.98 -29.47
C GLY A 6 6.38 -37.98 -29.38
N ILE A 7 5.79 -39.03 -28.79
CA ILE A 7 4.33 -39.15 -28.62
C ILE A 7 3.79 -38.06 -27.66
N VAL A 8 4.47 -37.78 -26.54
CA VAL A 8 4.05 -36.72 -25.60
C VAL A 8 4.12 -35.34 -26.25
N LEU A 9 5.16 -35.07 -27.03
CA LEU A 9 5.29 -33.81 -27.76
C LEU A 9 4.17 -33.64 -28.80
N ASP A 10 3.89 -34.69 -29.57
CA ASP A 10 2.86 -34.66 -30.62
C ASP A 10 1.46 -34.47 -30.03
N ASN A 11 1.15 -35.16 -28.92
CA ASN A 11 -0.08 -34.96 -28.16
C ASN A 11 -0.21 -33.53 -27.63
N GLY A 12 0.88 -32.96 -27.10
CA GLY A 12 0.93 -31.58 -26.63
C GLY A 12 0.71 -30.57 -27.76
N ILE A 13 1.36 -30.76 -28.91
CA ILE A 13 1.17 -29.94 -30.11
C ILE A 13 -0.27 -30.02 -30.60
N MET A 14 -0.87 -31.21 -30.61
CA MET A 14 -2.26 -31.41 -31.00
C MET A 14 -3.24 -30.73 -30.04
N ALA A 15 -2.98 -30.75 -28.74
CA ALA A 15 -3.78 -30.02 -27.75
C ALA A 15 -3.69 -28.50 -27.94
N ILE A 16 -2.49 -27.97 -28.22
CA ILE A 16 -2.33 -26.54 -28.51
C ILE A 16 -3.06 -26.16 -29.81
N LYS A 17 -2.97 -26.99 -30.85
CA LYS A 17 -3.69 -26.78 -32.11
C LYS A 17 -5.21 -26.79 -31.91
N SER A 18 -5.75 -27.72 -31.12
CA SER A 18 -7.19 -27.78 -30.88
C SER A 18 -7.70 -26.56 -30.10
N VAL A 19 -6.93 -26.09 -29.12
CA VAL A 19 -7.22 -24.85 -28.40
C VAL A 19 -7.17 -23.65 -29.34
N LEU A 20 -6.15 -23.55 -30.20
CA LEU A 20 -6.03 -22.46 -31.18
C LEU A 20 -7.22 -22.43 -32.15
N VAL A 21 -7.63 -23.59 -32.67
CA VAL A 21 -8.80 -23.70 -33.56
C VAL A 21 -10.08 -23.32 -32.83
N SER A 22 -10.25 -23.76 -31.58
CA SER A 22 -11.42 -23.40 -30.76
C SER A 22 -11.49 -21.89 -30.50
N VAL A 23 -10.34 -21.26 -30.23
CA VAL A 23 -10.26 -19.81 -30.04
C VAL A 23 -10.56 -19.06 -31.34
N ASP A 24 -10.04 -19.51 -32.49
CA ASP A 24 -10.34 -18.91 -33.80
C ASP A 24 -11.84 -18.99 -34.12
N HIS A 25 -12.47 -20.14 -33.85
CA HIS A 25 -13.93 -20.30 -33.99
C HIS A 25 -14.69 -19.26 -33.15
N THR A 26 -14.28 -19.05 -31.90
CA THR A 26 -14.96 -18.12 -30.98
C THR A 26 -14.81 -16.68 -31.46
N PHE A 27 -13.66 -16.33 -32.04
CA PHE A 27 -13.44 -15.01 -32.62
C PHE A 27 -14.23 -14.77 -33.91
N ARG A 28 -14.47 -15.81 -34.71
CA ARG A 28 -15.29 -15.70 -35.92
C ARG A 28 -16.77 -15.51 -35.62
N GLU A 29 -17.28 -16.09 -34.54
CA GLU A 29 -18.66 -15.87 -34.09
C GLU A 29 -18.90 -14.43 -33.62
N ILE A 30 -17.83 -13.75 -33.16
CA ILE A 30 -17.89 -12.36 -32.75
C ILE A 30 -17.79 -11.46 -33.98
N ASN A 31 -18.71 -10.49 -34.10
CA ASN A 31 -18.64 -9.49 -35.14
C ASN A 31 -17.26 -8.80 -35.16
N PRO A 32 -16.59 -8.69 -36.33
CA PRO A 32 -15.22 -8.20 -36.42
C PRO A 32 -15.04 -6.80 -35.84
N TRP A 33 -16.06 -5.94 -35.96
CA TRP A 33 -16.03 -4.60 -35.36
C TRP A 33 -15.94 -4.62 -33.82
N LYS A 34 -16.62 -5.57 -33.15
CA LYS A 34 -16.56 -5.71 -31.68
C LYS A 34 -15.17 -6.14 -31.25
N LEU A 35 -14.52 -6.99 -32.04
CA LEU A 35 -13.15 -7.44 -31.78
C LEU A 35 -12.16 -6.26 -31.86
N VAL A 36 -12.30 -5.40 -32.87
CA VAL A 36 -11.44 -4.21 -33.02
C VAL A 36 -11.64 -3.24 -31.85
N ILE A 37 -12.88 -2.97 -31.45
CA ILE A 37 -13.15 -2.09 -30.30
C ILE A 37 -12.65 -2.73 -28.99
N GLY A 38 -12.91 -4.03 -28.79
CA GLY A 38 -12.47 -4.76 -27.61
C GLY A 38 -10.95 -4.76 -27.47
N THR A 39 -10.22 -4.98 -28.56
CA THR A 39 -8.74 -4.92 -28.56
C THR A 39 -8.24 -3.51 -28.29
N ALA A 40 -8.82 -2.48 -28.92
CA ALA A 40 -8.45 -1.09 -28.66
C ALA A 40 -8.67 -0.68 -27.19
N VAL A 41 -9.84 -0.99 -26.63
CA VAL A 41 -10.16 -0.73 -25.21
C VAL A 41 -9.20 -1.50 -24.29
N SER A 42 -8.90 -2.75 -24.61
CA SER A 42 -7.97 -3.58 -23.83
C SER A 42 -6.55 -3.00 -23.81
N VAL A 43 -6.06 -2.51 -24.95
CA VAL A 43 -4.74 -1.87 -25.05
C VAL A 43 -4.69 -0.57 -24.23
N ILE A 44 -5.70 0.29 -24.36
CA ILE A 44 -5.78 1.55 -23.59
C ILE A 44 -5.85 1.25 -22.09
N LEU A 45 -6.66 0.28 -21.69
CA LEU A 45 -6.80 -0.14 -20.29
C LEU A 45 -5.45 -0.67 -19.74
N LEU A 46 -4.77 -1.53 -20.51
CA LEU A 46 -3.47 -2.08 -20.11
C LEU A 46 -2.41 -0.98 -19.98
N GLN A 47 -2.37 -0.02 -20.91
CA GLN A 47 -1.46 1.13 -20.83
C GLN A 47 -1.75 1.98 -19.58
N ARG A 48 -3.04 2.21 -19.27
CA ARG A 48 -3.43 2.98 -18.08
C ARG A 48 -3.05 2.27 -16.79
N ILE A 49 -3.27 0.96 -16.70
CA ILE A 49 -2.85 0.14 -15.55
C ILE A 49 -1.33 0.20 -15.40
N ARG A 50 -0.56 0.00 -16.48
CA ARG A 50 0.91 0.09 -16.47
C ARG A 50 1.39 1.48 -16.03
N ARG A 51 0.74 2.55 -16.49
CA ARG A 51 1.07 3.92 -16.10
C ARG A 51 0.83 4.16 -14.62
N ILE A 52 -0.31 3.70 -14.09
CA ILE A 52 -0.62 3.80 -12.65
C ILE A 52 0.41 3.01 -11.83
N TRP A 53 0.78 1.83 -12.30
CA TRP A 53 1.75 0.97 -11.63
C TRP A 53 3.17 1.56 -11.64
N ARG A 54 3.61 2.17 -12.74
CA ARG A 54 4.94 2.81 -12.83
C ARG A 54 5.01 4.19 -12.19
N ALA A 55 3.94 4.98 -12.21
CA ALA A 55 3.92 6.33 -11.63
C ALA A 55 3.97 6.32 -10.09
N SER A 56 3.94 5.15 -9.47
CA SER A 56 3.72 5.00 -8.05
C SER A 56 4.75 4.04 -7.49
N GLU A 57 5.72 4.56 -6.73
CA GLU A 57 6.67 3.73 -5.98
C GLU A 57 5.96 2.82 -4.96
N GLN A 58 4.77 3.24 -4.50
CA GLN A 58 3.92 2.44 -3.63
C GLN A 58 3.02 1.51 -4.44
N PRO A 59 2.91 0.22 -4.05
CA PRO A 59 2.05 -0.71 -4.74
C PRO A 59 0.57 -0.35 -4.53
N ILE A 60 -0.23 -0.59 -5.58
CA ILE A 60 -1.64 -0.16 -5.67
C ILE A 60 -2.48 -0.69 -4.50
N HIS A 61 -2.19 -1.91 -4.03
CA HIS A 61 -2.92 -2.53 -2.92
C HIS A 61 -2.75 -1.74 -1.61
N LEU A 62 -1.57 -1.20 -1.32
CA LEU A 62 -1.32 -0.37 -0.13
C LEU A 62 -2.09 0.95 -0.19
N ARG A 63 -2.21 1.55 -1.38
CA ARG A 63 -3.02 2.76 -1.58
C ARG A 63 -4.51 2.49 -1.41
N LEU A 64 -5.01 1.38 -1.98
CA LEU A 64 -6.39 0.99 -1.84
C LEU A 64 -6.71 0.69 -0.37
N LEU A 65 -5.84 -0.06 0.30
CA LEU A 65 -5.96 -0.37 1.72
C LEU A 65 -5.96 0.91 2.56
N GLY A 66 -5.08 1.87 2.27
CA GLY A 66 -5.06 3.17 2.97
C GLY A 66 -6.35 3.97 2.77
N LYS A 67 -6.94 3.96 1.57
CA LYS A 67 -8.25 4.59 1.31
C LYS A 67 -9.38 3.90 2.06
N VAL A 68 -9.44 2.58 2.00
CA VAL A 68 -10.44 1.78 2.71
C VAL A 68 -10.30 2.00 4.22
N PHE A 69 -9.08 1.97 4.75
CA PHE A 69 -8.79 2.24 6.15
C PHE A 69 -9.22 3.65 6.55
N SER A 70 -8.96 4.66 5.73
CA SER A 70 -9.42 6.04 5.98
C SER A 70 -10.95 6.13 6.07
N ILE A 71 -11.67 5.43 5.18
CA ILE A 71 -13.14 5.35 5.23
C ILE A 71 -13.61 4.61 6.49
N ILE A 72 -12.95 3.52 6.87
CA ILE A 72 -13.28 2.78 8.09
C ILE A 72 -13.05 3.67 9.32
N CYS A 73 -11.93 4.40 9.38
CA CYS A 73 -11.61 5.30 10.48
C CYS A 73 -12.51 6.54 10.54
N SER A 74 -13.16 6.94 9.43
CA SER A 74 -14.11 8.04 9.44
C SER A 74 -15.48 7.66 10.01
N LEU A 75 -15.78 6.35 10.14
CA LEU A 75 -17.02 5.89 10.76
C LEU A 75 -17.08 6.32 12.24
N PRO A 76 -18.14 7.04 12.68
CA PRO A 76 -18.24 7.57 14.04
C PRO A 76 -17.98 6.58 15.19
N PRO A 77 -18.51 5.34 15.18
CA PRO A 77 -18.24 4.40 16.26
C PRO A 77 -16.77 3.96 16.32
N ILE A 78 -16.12 3.82 15.16
CA ILE A 78 -14.72 3.42 15.05
C ILE A 78 -13.83 4.57 15.50
N ARG A 79 -14.11 5.78 15.02
CA ARG A 79 -13.41 7.00 15.42
C ARG A 79 -13.44 7.21 16.94
N LYS A 80 -14.62 7.09 17.57
CA LYS A 80 -14.75 7.23 19.03
C LYS A 80 -13.92 6.19 19.79
N ARG A 81 -13.87 4.95 19.30
CA ARG A 81 -13.03 3.89 19.90
C ARG A 81 -11.55 4.21 19.72
N LEU A 82 -11.14 4.62 18.51
CA LEU A 82 -9.76 5.01 18.22
C LEU A 82 -9.31 6.18 19.10
N GLU A 83 -10.13 7.23 19.22
CA GLU A 83 -9.86 8.39 20.08
C GLU A 83 -9.74 8.00 21.56
N LYS A 84 -10.58 7.08 22.04
CA LYS A 84 -10.50 6.57 23.42
C LYS A 84 -9.18 5.83 23.68
N GLU A 85 -8.82 4.90 22.78
CA GLU A 85 -7.56 4.14 22.91
C GLU A 85 -6.34 5.04 22.75
N LEU A 86 -6.38 5.98 21.81
CA LEU A 86 -5.31 6.96 21.60
C LEU A 86 -5.14 7.85 22.83
N GLY A 87 -6.25 8.31 23.43
CA GLY A 87 -6.22 9.10 24.66
C GLY A 87 -5.68 8.33 25.86
N CYS A 88 -6.05 7.05 26.02
CA CYS A 88 -5.48 6.17 27.05
C CYS A 88 -3.96 5.98 26.84
N THR A 89 -3.54 5.74 25.61
CA THR A 89 -2.13 5.53 25.25
C THR A 89 -1.32 6.80 25.45
N GLN A 90 -1.85 7.96 25.04
CA GLN A 90 -1.20 9.26 25.24
C GLN A 90 -0.99 9.56 26.73
N LYS A 91 -1.99 9.29 27.58
CA LYS A 91 -1.85 9.44 29.05
C LYS A 91 -0.79 8.50 29.63
N LYS A 92 -0.72 7.26 29.11
CA LYS A 92 0.29 6.29 29.52
C LYS A 92 1.70 6.75 29.14
N ILE A 93 1.89 7.19 27.90
CA ILE A 93 3.17 7.73 27.42
C ILE A 93 3.57 8.96 28.23
N PHE A 94 2.67 9.91 28.45
CA PHE A 94 2.94 11.09 29.27
C PHE A 94 3.40 10.72 30.68
N ARG A 95 2.71 9.77 31.33
CA ARG A 95 3.08 9.27 32.66
C ARG A 95 4.44 8.55 32.66
N GLU A 96 4.77 7.83 31.59
CA GLU A 96 6.06 7.15 31.46
C GLU A 96 7.21 8.15 31.26
N ILE A 97 7.01 9.19 30.45
CA ILE A 97 8.01 10.24 30.22
C ILE A 97 8.25 11.05 31.51
N HIS A 98 7.18 11.43 32.22
CA HIS A 98 7.28 12.21 33.46
C HIS A 98 7.30 11.34 34.73
N LYS A 99 7.77 10.09 34.65
CA LYS A 99 7.77 9.19 35.83
C LYS A 99 8.63 9.72 36.99
N CYS A 100 9.71 10.43 36.66
CA CYS A 100 10.64 11.03 37.62
C CYS A 100 10.60 12.57 37.59
N ASP A 101 9.60 13.16 36.93
CA ASP A 101 9.44 14.59 36.76
C ASP A 101 8.07 15.02 37.26
N ASN A 102 8.03 15.96 38.19
CA ASN A 102 6.79 16.50 38.75
C ASN A 102 6.28 17.72 37.95
N THR A 103 7.09 18.29 37.07
CA THR A 103 6.74 19.51 36.32
C THR A 103 5.83 19.20 35.15
N GLY A 104 5.95 18.02 34.53
CA GLY A 104 5.17 17.69 33.34
C GLY A 104 5.53 18.54 32.13
N LEU A 105 6.68 19.20 32.16
CA LEU A 105 7.11 20.14 31.12
C LEU A 105 8.04 19.45 30.13
N PHE A 106 7.69 19.52 28.85
CA PHE A 106 8.57 19.08 27.78
C PHE A 106 9.48 20.23 27.34
N PHE A 107 10.76 19.94 27.16
CA PHE A 107 11.66 20.80 26.40
C PHE A 107 11.36 20.68 24.91
N PHE A 108 10.56 21.60 24.38
CA PHE A 108 10.20 21.62 22.96
C PHE A 108 11.26 22.28 22.06
N ILE A 109 12.12 23.10 22.64
CA ILE A 109 13.08 23.90 21.89
C ILE A 109 14.46 23.26 22.04
N LEU A 110 14.97 22.71 20.93
CA LEU A 110 16.37 22.32 20.85
C LEU A 110 17.23 23.59 20.68
N PRO A 111 18.36 23.72 21.38
CA PRO A 111 19.25 24.85 21.16
C PRO A 111 19.84 24.80 19.75
N GLU A 112 19.90 25.96 19.08
CA GLU A 112 20.39 26.08 17.69
C GLU A 112 21.88 25.76 17.55
N SER A 113 22.64 25.87 18.63
CA SER A 113 24.07 25.56 18.69
C SER A 113 24.41 24.83 19.99
N GLY A 114 25.62 24.27 20.05
CA GLY A 114 26.18 23.80 21.32
C GLY A 114 26.06 24.88 22.39
N MET A 115 25.45 24.53 23.52
CA MET A 115 25.22 25.44 24.63
C MET A 115 26.34 25.26 25.66
N ASP A 116 26.85 26.37 26.20
CA ASP A 116 27.82 26.32 27.29
C ASP A 116 27.20 25.72 28.56
N SER A 117 28.01 24.98 29.31
CA SER A 117 27.66 24.32 30.57
C SER A 117 26.95 25.25 31.56
N VAL A 118 27.36 26.52 31.66
CA VAL A 118 26.73 27.50 32.55
C VAL A 118 25.29 27.80 32.16
N LYS A 119 25.00 27.93 30.85
CA LYS A 119 23.64 28.14 30.34
C LYS A 119 22.78 26.89 30.50
N ILE A 120 23.35 25.70 30.34
CA ILE A 120 22.64 24.44 30.57
C ILE A 120 22.19 24.36 32.03
N ILE A 121 23.08 24.69 32.98
CA ILE A 121 22.78 24.68 34.41
C ILE A 121 21.72 25.74 34.76
N SER A 122 21.81 26.95 34.20
CA SER A 122 20.81 28.00 34.49
C SER A 122 19.42 27.64 33.97
N ILE A 123 19.35 27.05 32.77
CA ILE A 123 18.10 26.54 32.22
C ILE A 123 17.58 25.39 33.08
N ALA A 124 18.42 24.40 33.40
CA ALA A 124 18.02 23.26 34.22
C ALA A 124 17.48 23.71 35.60
N GLY A 125 18.13 24.68 36.25
CA GLY A 125 17.69 25.23 37.53
C GLY A 125 16.38 26.04 37.45
N THR A 126 15.93 26.44 36.26
CA THR A 126 14.64 27.11 36.07
C THR A 126 13.46 26.13 36.13
N PHE A 127 13.71 24.83 35.90
CA PHE A 127 12.70 23.77 35.85
C PHE A 127 12.80 22.75 37.00
N VAL A 128 13.60 23.06 38.04
CA VAL A 128 13.59 22.34 39.32
C VAL A 128 12.60 23.01 40.26
#